data_AF-A0A7J4PKY2-F1
#
_entry.id   AF-A0A7J4PKY2-F1
#
_cell.length_a   1.000
_cell.length_b   1.000
_cell.length_c   1.000
_cell.angle_alpha   90.00
_cell.angle_beta   90.00
_cell.angle_gamma   90.00
#
_symmetry.space_group_name_H-M   'P 1'
#
loop_
_entity.id
_entity.type
_entity.pdbx_description
1 polymer ?
#
loop_
_entity_poly.entity_id
_entity_poly.type
_entity_poly.pdbx_seq_one_letter_code
_entity_poly.pdbx_strand_id
1 'polypeptide(L)'
;MVIISFLTALILTILIEETVTFLLGYRTKNTFLVVSLVNVITNPIANYIVMANNIFNIIKPDISLVIVLEVLIVFIEWKILEYALPDQKKQSYLILSIIMNLASFLTGVILFGLP
;
A
#
# COMPACT_ATOMS: atom_id res chain seq x y z
N MET A 1 -16.85 -15.00 -0.20
CA MET A 1 -16.22 -14.43 -1.41
C MET A 1 -15.47 -13.13 -1.11
N VAL A 2 -16.08 -12.11 -0.48
CA VAL A 2 -15.42 -10.81 -0.20
C VAL A 2 -14.19 -10.93 0.73
N ILE A 3 -14.27 -11.70 1.81
CA ILE A 3 -13.11 -11.87 2.72
C ILE A 3 -11.92 -12.49 2.00
N ILE A 4 -12.17 -13.45 1.10
CA ILE A 4 -11.12 -14.12 0.33
C ILE A 4 -10.47 -13.12 -0.63
N SER A 5 -11.25 -12.25 -1.30
CA SER A 5 -10.69 -11.25 -2.22
C SER A 5 -9.81 -10.23 -1.50
N PHE A 6 -10.22 -9.77 -0.31
CA PHE A 6 -9.40 -8.87 0.53
C PHE A 6 -8.12 -9.55 1.00
N LEU A 7 -8.18 -10.80 1.44
CA LEU A 7 -6.99 -11.55 1.84
C LEU A 7 -6.05 -11.79 0.67
N THR A 8 -6.55 -12.15 -0.51
CA THR A 8 -5.71 -12.32 -1.71
C THR A 8 -5.04 -11.02 -2.13
N ALA A 9 -5.76 -9.90 -2.10
CA ALA A 9 -5.19 -8.58 -2.41
C ALA A 9 -4.10 -8.22 -1.39
N LEU A 10 -4.37 -8.38 -0.09
CA LEU A 10 -3.41 -8.08 0.96
C LEU A 10 -2.13 -8.94 0.86
N ILE A 11 -2.27 -10.25 0.65
CA ILE A 11 -1.12 -11.15 0.49
C ILE A 11 -0.28 -10.73 -0.72
N LEU A 12 -0.95 -10.41 -1.84
CA LEU A 12 -0.27 -9.97 -3.04
C LEU A 12 0.49 -8.65 -2.80
N THR A 13 -0.13 -7.67 -2.15
CA THR A 13 0.51 -6.40 -1.82
C THR A 13 1.74 -6.60 -0.93
N ILE A 14 1.61 -7.38 0.15
CA ILE A 14 2.74 -7.68 1.05
C ILE A 14 3.89 -8.32 0.25
N LEU A 15 3.60 -9.32 -0.60
CA LEU A 15 4.65 -9.98 -1.39
C LEU A 15 5.38 -9.01 -2.34
N ILE A 16 4.65 -8.10 -2.99
CA ILE A 16 5.22 -7.11 -3.91
C ILE A 16 6.09 -6.12 -3.13
N GLU A 17 5.58 -5.56 -2.04
CA GLU A 17 6.25 -4.51 -1.30
C GLU A 17 7.47 -5.01 -0.53
N GLU A 18 7.41 -6.23 0.01
CA GLU A 18 8.56 -6.92 0.59
C GLU A 18 9.64 -7.17 -0.48
N THR A 19 9.24 -7.57 -1.69
CA THR A 19 10.16 -7.76 -2.82
C THR A 19 10.83 -6.44 -3.20
N VAL A 20 10.06 -5.36 -3.33
CA VAL A 20 10.58 -4.01 -3.64
C VAL A 20 11.52 -3.52 -2.55
N THR A 21 11.15 -3.69 -1.29
CA THR A 21 11.96 -3.35 -0.10
C THR A 21 13.32 -4.05 -0.16
N PHE A 22 13.32 -5.35 -0.46
CA PHE A 22 14.54 -6.13 -0.60
C PHE A 22 15.42 -5.65 -1.76
N LEU A 23 14.82 -5.36 -2.92
CA LEU A 23 15.51 -4.87 -4.13
C LEU A 23 16.15 -3.50 -3.92
N LEU A 24 15.51 -2.62 -3.14
CA LEU A 24 16.03 -1.30 -2.78
C LEU A 24 17.12 -1.34 -1.70
N GLY A 25 17.46 -2.53 -1.19
CA GLY A 25 18.59 -2.72 -0.28
C GLY A 25 18.24 -2.68 1.21
N TYR A 26 16.96 -2.56 1.57
CA TYR A 26 16.53 -2.70 2.96
C TYR A 26 16.41 -4.18 3.31
N ARG A 27 17.35 -4.69 4.10
CA ARG A 27 17.48 -6.13 4.37
C ARG A 27 17.35 -6.51 5.83
N THR A 28 16.88 -5.60 6.68
CA THR A 28 16.71 -5.90 8.11
C THR A 28 15.35 -6.56 8.35
N LYS A 29 15.32 -7.55 9.27
CA LYS A 29 14.06 -8.20 9.68
C LYS A 29 13.03 -7.20 10.20
N ASN A 30 13.49 -6.16 10.90
CA ASN A 30 12.62 -5.10 11.41
C ASN A 30 11.98 -4.31 10.27
N THR A 31 12.71 -4.02 9.17
CA THR A 31 12.13 -3.31 8.03
C THR A 31 10.99 -4.09 7.39
N PHE A 32 11.20 -5.38 7.11
CA PHE A 32 10.17 -6.27 6.57
C PHE A 32 8.96 -6.38 7.50
N LEU A 33 9.19 -6.56 8.81
CA LEU A 33 8.09 -6.61 9.77
C LEU A 33 7.26 -5.31 9.75
N VAL A 34 7.92 -4.15 9.74
CA VAL A 34 7.23 -2.85 9.70
C VAL A 34 6.46 -2.68 8.38
N VAL A 35 7.06 -2.96 7.23
CA VAL A 35 6.40 -2.87 5.91
C VAL A 35 5.17 -3.77 5.87
N SER A 36 5.29 -5.02 6.29
CA SER A 36 4.17 -5.96 6.39
C SER A 36 3.05 -5.44 7.32
N LEU A 37 3.39 -4.93 8.52
CA LEU A 37 2.39 -4.41 9.46
C LEU A 37 1.67 -3.17 8.95
N VAL A 38 2.41 -2.25 8.33
CA VAL A 38 1.86 -1.04 7.73
C VAL A 38 0.84 -1.43 6.68
N ASN A 39 1.20 -2.34 5.78
CA ASN A 39 0.30 -2.86 4.74
C ASN A 39 -0.96 -3.52 5.30
N VAL A 40 -0.85 -4.29 6.37
CA VAL A 40 -2.00 -4.91 7.05
C VAL A 40 -2.97 -3.85 7.60
N ILE A 41 -2.48 -2.66 7.94
CA ILE A 41 -3.31 -1.56 8.44
C ILE A 41 -3.89 -0.75 7.28
N THR A 42 -3.06 -0.30 6.34
CA THR A 42 -3.43 0.69 5.32
C THR A 42 -4.27 0.09 4.20
N ASN A 43 -3.86 -1.04 3.64
CA ASN A 43 -4.49 -1.61 2.45
C ASN A 43 -5.93 -2.11 2.67
N PRO A 44 -6.27 -2.80 3.77
CA PRO A 44 -7.65 -3.19 4.02
C PRO A 44 -8.59 -2.00 4.19
N ILE A 45 -8.11 -0.92 4.81
CA ILE A 45 -8.88 0.32 4.98
C ILE A 45 -9.17 0.96 3.63
N ALA A 46 -8.15 1.09 2.77
CA ALA A 46 -8.30 1.66 1.43
C ALA A 46 -9.28 0.85 0.57
N ASN A 47 -9.09 -0.47 0.49
CA ASN A 47 -9.98 -1.36 -0.24
C ASN A 47 -11.41 -1.33 0.29
N TYR A 48 -11.59 -1.19 1.61
CA TYR A 48 -12.92 -1.05 2.19
C TYR A 48 -13.59 0.27 1.79
N ILE A 49 -12.86 1.39 1.78
CA ILE A 49 -13.39 2.70 1.35
C ILE A 49 -13.81 2.64 -0.12
N VAL A 50 -12.99 2.07 -0.99
CA VAL A 50 -13.31 1.91 -2.42
C VAL A 50 -14.53 1.01 -2.60
N MET A 51 -14.60 -0.12 -1.89
CA MET A 51 -15.77 -1.01 -1.94
C MET A 51 -17.04 -0.30 -1.48
N ALA A 52 -16.98 0.47 -0.38
CA ALA A 52 -18.11 1.24 0.11
C ALA A 52 -18.54 2.31 -0.90
N ASN A 53 -17.59 3.03 -1.52
CA ASN A 53 -17.89 4.00 -2.57
C ASN A 53 -18.65 3.35 -3.74
N ASN A 54 -18.19 2.17 -4.19
CA ASN A 54 -18.80 1.45 -5.29
C ASN A 54 -20.22 0.92 -4.98
N ILE A 55 -20.47 0.52 -3.73
CA ILE A 55 -21.80 0.08 -3.31
C ILE A 55 -22.78 1.26 -3.23
N PHE A 56 -22.35 2.37 -2.62
CA PHE A 56 -23.24 3.50 -2.33
C PHE A 56 -23.23 4.59 -3.40
N ASN A 57 -22.38 4.49 -4.43
CA ASN A 57 -22.20 5.48 -5.50
C ASN A 57 -21.97 6.91 -4.97
N ILE A 58 -21.13 7.06 -3.93
CA ILE A 58 -20.93 8.34 -3.24
C ILE A 58 -20.19 9.34 -4.16
N ILE A 59 -19.12 8.88 -4.82
CA ILE A 59 -18.25 9.71 -5.67
C ILE A 59 -18.12 9.06 -7.05
N LYS A 60 -18.46 9.82 -8.10
CA LYS A 60 -18.06 9.53 -9.50
C LYS A 60 -17.10 10.63 -9.96
N PRO A 61 -15.93 10.33 -10.56
CA PRO A 61 -15.39 9.01 -10.96
C PRO A 61 -14.56 8.31 -9.86
N ASP A 62 -14.53 6.96 -9.89
CA ASP A 62 -13.89 6.12 -8.85
C ASP A 62 -12.36 6.26 -8.84
N ILE A 63 -11.74 6.46 -10.00
CA ILE A 63 -10.28 6.59 -10.11
C ILE A 63 -9.70 7.79 -9.35
N SER A 64 -10.45 8.90 -9.27
CA SER A 64 -10.02 10.08 -8.51
C SER A 64 -9.98 9.78 -7.02
N LEU A 65 -10.93 9.01 -6.51
CA LEU A 65 -10.95 8.58 -5.12
C LEU A 65 -9.76 7.65 -4.83
N VAL A 66 -9.50 6.68 -5.71
CA VAL A 66 -8.37 5.77 -5.57
C VAL A 66 -7.05 6.54 -5.53
N ILE A 67 -6.81 7.46 -6.47
CA ILE A 67 -5.57 8.27 -6.48
C ILE A 67 -5.41 9.07 -5.19
N VAL A 68 -6.49 9.68 -4.67
CA VAL A 68 -6.44 10.41 -3.40
C VAL A 68 -6.09 9.48 -2.23
N LEU A 69 -6.70 8.30 -2.19
CA LEU A 69 -6.40 7.29 -1.16
C LEU A 69 -4.94 6.82 -1.24
N GLU A 70 -4.44 6.51 -2.43
CA GLU A 70 -3.04 6.10 -2.65
C GLU A 70 -2.05 7.16 -2.15
N VAL A 71 -2.29 8.43 -2.47
CA VAL A 71 -1.44 9.54 -1.98
C VAL A 71 -1.49 9.65 -0.45
N LEU A 72 -2.66 9.48 0.16
CA LEU A 72 -2.81 9.49 1.61
C LEU A 72 -2.12 8.30 2.26
N ILE A 73 -2.22 7.11 1.68
CA ILE A 73 -1.55 5.90 2.15
C ILE A 73 -0.04 6.12 2.10
N VAL A 74 0.53 6.50 0.95
CA VAL A 74 1.96 6.79 0.81
C VAL A 74 2.47 7.74 1.91
N PHE A 75 1.69 8.79 2.23
CA PHE A 75 2.02 9.72 3.30
C PHE A 75 2.00 9.07 4.69
N ILE A 76 0.96 8.30 5.01
CA ILE A 76 0.81 7.58 6.28
C ILE A 76 1.94 6.56 6.44
N GLU A 77 2.21 5.75 5.41
CA GLU A 77 3.24 4.73 5.43
C GLU A 77 4.62 5.32 5.59
N TRP A 78 4.91 6.42 4.89
CA TRP A 78 6.15 7.16 5.08
C TRP A 78 6.34 7.58 6.54
N LYS A 79 5.29 8.12 7.18
CA LYS A 79 5.36 8.56 8.58
C LYS A 79 5.55 7.39 9.54
N ILE A 80 4.93 6.24 9.29
CA ILE A 80 5.12 5.05 10.12
C ILE A 80 6.54 4.50 9.94
N LEU A 81 7.05 4.40 8.71
CA LEU A 81 8.41 3.96 8.44
C LEU A 81 9.45 4.89 9.09
N GLU A 82 9.27 6.20 8.97
CA GLU A 82 10.11 7.22 9.61
C GLU A 82 10.13 7.07 11.14
N TYR A 83 8.97 6.77 11.74
CA TYR A 83 8.85 6.58 13.18
C TYR A 83 9.43 5.25 13.67
N ALA A 84 9.17 4.16 12.96
CA ALA A 84 9.51 2.81 13.39
C ALA A 84 10.96 2.40 13.05
N LEU A 85 11.60 3.07 12.09
CA LEU A 85 12.96 2.75 11.62
C LEU A 85 13.88 3.97 11.76
N PRO A 86 14.55 4.16 12.91
CA PRO A 86 15.32 5.38 13.18
C PRO A 86 16.64 5.48 12.39
N ASP A 87 17.11 4.39 11.78
CA ASP A 87 18.49 4.26 11.30
C ASP A 87 18.77 4.89 9.94
N GLN A 88 17.77 5.46 9.24
CA GLN A 88 17.96 6.08 7.93
C GLN A 88 17.40 7.49 7.78
N LYS A 89 17.87 8.17 6.72
CA LYS A 89 17.40 9.51 6.34
C LYS A 89 15.91 9.47 6.00
N LYS A 90 15.18 10.49 6.45
CA LYS A 90 13.73 10.67 6.20
C LYS A 90 13.33 10.54 4.73
N GLN A 91 14.14 11.08 3.82
CA GLN A 91 13.93 11.02 2.38
C GLN A 91 14.00 9.59 1.83
N SER A 92 14.80 8.73 2.45
CA SER A 92 14.95 7.31 2.11
C SER A 92 13.59 6.59 2.25
N TYR A 93 12.89 6.81 3.36
CA TYR A 93 11.59 6.19 3.62
C TYR A 93 10.44 6.75 2.78
N LEU A 94 10.51 8.01 2.38
CA LEU A 94 9.53 8.58 1.46
C LEU A 94 9.67 7.92 0.09
N ILE A 95 10.90 7.80 -0.42
CA ILE A 95 11.17 7.13 -1.69
C ILE A 95 10.74 5.67 -1.62
N LEU A 96 11.06 4.97 -0.53
CA LEU A 96 10.62 3.59 -0.31
C LEU A 96 9.10 3.47 -0.36
N SER A 97 8.38 4.30 0.41
CA SER A 97 6.90 4.31 0.44
C SER A 97 6.31 4.54 -0.95
N ILE A 98 6.81 5.54 -1.68
CA ILE A 98 6.35 5.83 -3.05
C ILE A 98 6.57 4.64 -3.99
N ILE A 99 7.77 4.04 -3.99
CA ILE A 99 8.09 2.95 -4.92
C ILE A 99 7.27 1.69 -4.59
N MET A 100 7.11 1.37 -3.30
CA MET A 100 6.30 0.21 -2.87
C MET A 100 4.84 0.35 -3.27
N ASN A 101 4.19 1.46 -2.90
CA ASN A 101 2.79 1.71 -3.25
C ASN A 101 2.59 1.80 -4.76
N LEU A 102 3.52 2.44 -5.48
CA LEU A 102 3.41 2.51 -6.94
C LEU A 102 3.54 1.11 -7.57
N ALA A 103 4.44 0.26 -7.06
CA ALA A 103 4.60 -1.10 -7.56
C ALA A 103 3.36 -1.97 -7.25
N SER A 104 2.81 -1.88 -6.05
CA SER A 104 1.61 -2.63 -5.67
C SER A 104 0.38 -2.14 -6.46
N PHE A 105 0.19 -0.83 -6.60
CA PHE A 105 -0.86 -0.22 -7.43
C PHE A 105 -0.77 -0.67 -8.90
N LEU A 106 0.41 -0.54 -9.53
CA LEU A 106 0.59 -0.94 -10.93
C LEU A 106 0.34 -2.44 -11.12
N THR A 107 0.76 -3.26 -10.16
CA THR A 107 0.48 -4.70 -10.21
C THR A 107 -1.01 -4.98 -10.09
N GLY A 108 -1.72 -4.26 -9.22
CA GLY A 108 -3.18 -4.31 -9.13
C GLY A 108 -3.85 -3.97 -10.47
N VAL A 109 -3.43 -2.88 -11.11
CA VAL A 109 -3.94 -2.46 -12.42
C VAL A 109 -3.67 -3.52 -13.51
N ILE A 110 -2.48 -4.12 -13.53
CA ILE A 110 -2.12 -5.15 -14.52
C ILE A 110 -2.96 -6.42 -14.35
N LEU A 111 -3.21 -6.84 -13.10
CA LEU A 111 -3.89 -8.11 -12.82
C LEU A 111 -5.42 -8.00 -12.83
N PHE A 112 -5.96 -6.87 -12.37
CA PHE A 112 -7.39 -6.70 -12.14
C PHE A 112 -8.04 -5.61 -12.99
N GLY A 113 -7.25 -4.80 -13.70
CA GLY A 113 -7.71 -3.65 -14.47
C GLY A 113 -7.75 -2.36 -13.66
N LEU A 114 -8.13 -1.26 -14.31
CA LEU A 114 -8.36 0.01 -13.62
C LEU A 114 -9.63 -0.08 -12.75
N PRO A 115 -9.61 0.50 -11.54
CA PRO A 115 -10.80 0.68 -10.74
C PRO A 115 -11.79 1.65 -11.39
#